data_AF-A0A7X4CJ04-F1
#
_entry.id   AF-A0A7X4CJ04-F1
#
_cell.length_a   1.000
_cell.length_b   1.000
_cell.length_c   1.000
_cell.angle_alpha   90.00
_cell.angle_beta   90.00
_cell.angle_gamma   90.00
#
_symmetry.space_group_name_H-M   'P 1'
#
loop_
_entity.id
_entity.type
_entity.pdbx_description
1 polymer ?
#
loop_
_entity_poly.entity_id
_entity_poly.type
_entity_poly.pdbx_seq_one_letter_code
_entity_poly.pdbx_strand_id
1 'polypeptide(L)' 'MTKIQIHDTATRTKRPLEPLVRNGHPKMYVCGPTVYDRAHIGNARPVIVFDMLFRLLRHVYGPDRVT' A
#
# COMPACT_ATOMS: atom_id res chain seq x y z
N MET A 1 6.95 -17.34 7.72
CA MET A 1 6.63 -15.90 7.57
C MET A 1 6.61 -15.56 6.09
N THR A 2 5.50 -15.03 5.58
CA THR A 2 5.38 -14.62 4.17
C THR A 2 6.26 -13.40 3.93
N LYS A 3 7.27 -13.51 3.08
CA LYS A 3 8.15 -12.40 2.72
C LYS A 3 7.53 -11.61 1.57
N ILE A 4 7.00 -10.42 1.87
CA ILE A 4 6.41 -9.54 0.85
C ILE A 4 7.53 -8.81 0.10
N GLN A 5 7.42 -8.79 -1.23
CA GLN A 5 8.31 -8.03 -2.12
C GLN A 5 7.47 -6.97 -2.86
N ILE A 6 7.93 -5.72 -2.84
CA ILE A 6 7.28 -4.61 -3.56
C ILE A 6 8.23 -4.10 -4.65
N HIS A 7 7.67 -3.71 -5.79
CA HIS A 7 8.44 -3.02 -6.82
C HIS A 7 8.70 -1.57 -6.40
N ASP A 8 9.97 -1.25 -6.13
CA ASP A 8 10.44 0.10 -5.83
C ASP A 8 10.66 0.83 -7.17
N THR A 9 9.80 1.81 -7.47
CA THR A 9 9.88 2.60 -8.70
C THR A 9 11.15 3.45 -8.78
N ALA A 10 11.71 3.91 -7.64
CA ALA A 10 12.91 4.74 -7.63
C ALA A 10 14.14 3.97 -8.11
N THR A 11 14.21 2.67 -7.79
CA THR A 11 15.32 1.79 -8.17
C THR A 11 14.96 0.77 -9.23
N ARG A 12 13.70 0.75 -9.68
CA ARG A 12 13.13 -0.17 -10.67
C ARG A 12 13.37 -1.65 -10.35
N THR A 13 13.43 -2.00 -9.07
CA THR A 13 13.72 -3.35 -8.61
C THR A 13 12.68 -3.83 -7.62
N LYS A 14 12.48 -5.15 -7.53
CA LYS A 14 11.69 -5.75 -6.45
C LYS A 14 12.56 -5.79 -5.20
N ARG A 15 12.01 -5.33 -4.08
CA ARG A 15 12.70 -5.25 -2.79
C ARG A 15 11.81 -5.80 -1.67
N PRO A 16 12.41 -6.37 -0.61
CA PRO A 16 11.64 -6.76 0.57
C PRO A 16 10.95 -5.55 1.18
N LEU A 17 9.70 -5.71 1.62
CA LEU A 17 9.04 -4.70 2.44
C LEU A 17 9.62 -4.75 3.85
N GLU A 18 10.37 -3.71 4.22
CA GLU A 18 10.99 -3.55 5.53
C GLU A 18 10.41 -2.27 6.19
N PRO A 19 9.57 -2.40 7.23
CA PRO A 19 8.96 -1.24 7.89
C PRO A 19 10.00 -0.32 8.54
N LEU A 20 9.91 0.99 8.24
CA LEU A 20 10.88 2.00 8.68
C LEU A 20 10.79 2.37 10.18
N VAL A 21 9.66 2.10 10.84
CA VAL A 21 9.35 2.62 12.19
C VAL A 21 9.71 1.66 13.33
N ARG A 22 10.03 2.23 14.50
CA ARG A 22 10.45 1.55 15.74
C ARG A 22 9.51 0.45 16.23
N ASN A 23 8.23 0.50 15.84
CA ASN A 23 7.22 -0.51 16.18
C ASN A 23 7.07 -1.62 15.11
N GLY A 24 7.77 -1.54 13.98
CA GLY A 24 7.72 -2.56 12.91
C GLY A 24 6.42 -2.56 12.10
N HIS A 25 5.61 -1.49 12.19
CA HIS A 25 4.30 -1.40 11.55
C HIS A 25 4.43 -0.82 10.13
N PRO A 26 3.93 -1.49 9.07
CA PRO A 26 3.86 -0.90 7.74
C PRO A 26 3.00 0.37 7.73
N LYS A 27 3.50 1.40 7.05
CA LYS A 27 2.75 2.64 6.77
C LYS A 27 2.56 2.80 5.27
N MET A 28 1.36 3.20 4.83
CA MET A 28 1.05 3.38 3.41
C MET A 28 0.39 4.74 3.17
N TYR A 29 0.90 5.49 2.18
CA TYR A 29 0.29 6.71 1.68
C TYR A 29 -0.06 6.54 0.20
N VAL A 30 -1.24 6.99 -0.19
CA VAL A 30 -1.73 6.97 -1.57
C VAL A 30 -2.36 8.32 -1.87
N CYS A 31 -1.96 8.95 -2.96
CA CYS A 31 -2.58 10.19 -3.41
C CYS A 31 -4.06 9.95 -3.75
N GLY A 32 -4.94 10.81 -3.22
CA GLY A 32 -6.36 10.82 -3.57
C GLY A 32 -6.64 11.51 -4.91
N PRO A 33 -7.89 11.44 -5.41
CA PRO A 33 -8.32 12.17 -6.60
C PRO A 33 -8.50 13.66 -6.30
N THR A 34 -8.34 14.50 -7.33
CA THR A 34 -8.81 15.90 -7.29
C THR A 34 -10.34 15.91 -7.43
N VAL A 35 -11.05 16.55 -6.49
CA VAL A 35 -12.51 16.41 -6.30
C VAL A 35 -13.37 17.39 -7.09
N TYR A 36 -12.90 17.85 -8.26
CA TYR A 36 -13.65 18.81 -9.09
C TYR A 36 -14.66 18.17 -10.05
N ASP A 37 -14.60 16.85 -10.24
CA ASP A 37 -15.51 16.10 -11.13
C ASP A 37 -15.75 14.68 -10.61
N ARG A 38 -16.66 13.95 -11.26
CA ARG A 38 -16.98 12.56 -10.98
C ARG A 38 -15.78 11.66 -11.25
N ALA A 39 -15.53 10.75 -10.31
CA ALA A 39 -14.51 9.72 -10.49
C ALA A 39 -14.86 8.81 -11.69
N HIS A 40 -13.86 8.52 -12.51
CA HIS A 40 -13.94 7.55 -13.60
C HIS A 40 -13.21 6.25 -13.25
N ILE A 41 -13.32 5.23 -14.10
CA ILE A 41 -12.73 3.90 -13.85
C ILE A 41 -11.20 3.94 -13.65
N GLY A 42 -10.55 4.96 -14.23
CA GLY A 42 -9.13 5.21 -14.03
C GLY A 42 -8.78 5.66 -12.61
N ASN A 43 -9.64 6.43 -11.94
CA ASN A 43 -9.49 6.76 -10.52
C ASN A 43 -9.82 5.55 -9.62
N ALA A 44 -10.76 4.69 -10.03
CA ALA A 44 -11.16 3.52 -9.25
C ALA A 44 -10.06 2.46 -9.18
N ARG A 45 -9.31 2.26 -10.27
CA ARG A 45 -8.23 1.26 -10.33
C ARG A 45 -7.21 1.40 -9.21
N PRO A 46 -6.53 2.55 -8.98
CA PRO A 46 -5.58 2.67 -7.88
C PRO A 46 -6.25 2.47 -6.52
N VAL A 47 -7.47 2.98 -6.31
CA VAL A 47 -8.20 2.76 -5.04
C VAL A 47 -8.36 1.27 -4.74
N ILE A 48 -8.78 0.47 -5.71
CA ILE A 48 -8.95 -0.99 -5.54
C ILE A 48 -7.61 -1.68 -5.32
N VAL A 49 -6.59 -1.35 -6.12
CA VAL A 49 -5.26 -1.99 -6.02
C VAL A 49 -4.63 -1.73 -4.66
N PHE A 50 -4.70 -0.49 -4.16
CA PHE A 50 -4.13 -0.14 -2.87
C PHE A 50 -4.99 -0.56 -1.67
N ASP A 51 -6.33 -0.64 -1.80
CA ASP A 51 -7.18 -1.28 -0.79
C ASP A 51 -6.83 -2.77 -0.64
N MET A 52 -6.63 -3.48 -1.76
CA MET A 52 -6.21 -4.89 -1.73
C MET A 52 -4.84 -5.04 -1.06
N LEU A 53 -3.88 -4.15 -1.35
CA LEU A 53 -2.58 -4.13 -0.67
C LEU A 53 -2.73 -3.87 0.83
N PHE A 54 -3.55 -2.90 1.23
CA PHE A 54 -3.81 -2.61 2.64
C PHE A 54 -4.41 -3.81 3.38
N ARG A 55 -5.38 -4.49 2.78
CA ARG A 55 -5.98 -5.73 3.32
C ARG A 55 -4.95 -6.85 3.46
N LEU A 56 -4.09 -7.03 2.46
CA LEU A 56 -2.99 -8.00 2.51
C LEU A 56 -2.04 -7.69 3.66
N LEU A 57 -1.64 -6.42 3.82
CA LEU A 57 -0.76 -6.01 4.91
C LEU A 57 -1.42 -6.24 6.26
N ARG A 58 -2.71 -5.92 6.44
CA ARG A 58 -3.45 -6.19 7.68
C ARG A 58 -3.56 -7.67 7.99
N HIS A 59 -3.73 -8.50 6.96
CA HIS A 59 -3.76 -9.95 7.12
C HIS A 59 -2.41 -10.51 7.60
N VAL A 60 -1.30 -9.98 7.10
CA VAL A 60 0.05 -10.46 7.42
C VAL A 60 0.61 -9.87 8.72
N TYR A 61 0.39 -8.59 8.99
CA TYR A 61 0.96 -7.87 10.13
C TYR A 61 -0.02 -7.68 11.30
N GLY A 62 -1.31 -7.92 11.09
CA GLY A 62 -2.37 -7.72 12.07
C GLY A 62 -3.20 -6.45 11.81
N PRO A 63 -4.49 -6.45 12.17
CA PRO A 63 -5.42 -5.37 11.85
C PRO A 63 -4.99 -4.03 12.47
N ASP A 64 -4.45 -4.03 13.68
CA ASP A 64 -4.13 -2.77 14.39
C ASP A 64 -2.68 -2.30 14.15
N ARG A 65 -1.99 -2.91 13.17
CA ARG A 65 -0.56 -2.69 12.91
C ARG A 65 -0.26 -2.12 11.52
N VAL A 66 -1.27 -1.70 10.78
CA VAL A 66 -1.11 -1.07 9.46
C VAL A 66 -1.90 0.22 9.42
N THR A 67 -1.22 1.31 9.04
CA THR A 67 -1.80 2.65 8.92
C THR A 67 -1.57 3.23 7.54
#